data_AF-A0A0V1I3E2-F1
#
_entry.id   AF-A0A0V1I3E2-F1
#
_cell.length_a   1.000
_cell.length_b   1.000
_cell.length_c   1.000
_cell.angle_alpha   90.00
_cell.angle_beta   90.00
_cell.angle_gamma   90.00
#
_symmetry.space_group_name_H-M   'P 1'
#
loop_
_entity.id
_entity.type
_entity.pdbx_description
1 polymer ?
#
loop_
_entity_poly.entity_id
_entity_poly.type
_entity_poly.pdbx_seq_one_letter_code
_entity_poly.pdbx_strand_id
1 'polypeptide(L)'
;MINSEIQYSEKYQDERGYEYRHVHLPKCLVHFVPLDRLMTEAEWRSIGIQQSRGWEHYLIHNPEPHIILFRRKIASDSINKQTIKEKQTVRNSQNGKENEKCDRN
;
A
#
# COMPACT_ATOMS: atom_id res chain seq x y z
N MET A 1 -26.68 -4.50 -11.39
CA MET A 1 -26.12 -5.13 -10.18
C MET A 1 -25.43 -4.05 -9.38
N ILE A 2 -25.77 -3.91 -8.10
CA ILE A 2 -25.17 -2.91 -7.20
C ILE A 2 -23.81 -3.49 -6.76
N ASN A 3 -22.70 -2.86 -7.15
CA ASN A 3 -21.38 -3.20 -6.62
C ASN A 3 -21.42 -3.01 -5.11
N SER A 4 -21.46 -4.13 -4.39
CA SER A 4 -21.57 -4.20 -2.93
C SER A 4 -20.20 -4.36 -2.27
N GLU A 5 -19.13 -4.35 -3.06
CA GLU A 5 -17.76 -4.53 -2.60
C GLU A 5 -17.05 -3.20 -2.46
N ILE A 6 -16.25 -3.08 -1.39
CA ILE A 6 -15.38 -1.93 -1.14
C ILE A 6 -14.16 -2.04 -2.07
N GLN A 7 -13.93 -1.01 -2.88
CA GLN A 7 -12.80 -1.00 -3.81
C GLN A 7 -11.65 -0.15 -3.28
N TYR A 8 -10.43 -0.66 -3.40
CA TYR A 8 -9.22 -0.01 -2.90
C TYR A 8 -8.35 0.45 -4.07
N SER A 9 -7.90 1.69 -4.05
CA SER A 9 -6.97 2.19 -5.06
C SER A 9 -5.55 1.65 -4.88
N GLU A 10 -4.75 1.81 -5.93
CA GLU A 10 -3.30 1.72 -5.82
C GLU A 10 -2.76 2.78 -4.83
N LYS A 11 -1.61 2.46 -4.24
CA LYS A 11 -0.92 3.35 -3.29
C LYS A 11 0.01 4.27 -4.07
N TYR A 12 0.06 5.53 -3.70
CA TYR A 12 1.03 6.48 -4.23
C TYR A 12 1.72 7.22 -3.09
N GLN A 13 2.95 7.65 -3.31
CA GLN A 13 3.80 8.26 -2.29
C GLN A 13 4.15 9.69 -2.69
N ASP A 14 4.26 10.59 -1.71
CA ASP A 14 4.79 11.94 -1.94
C ASP A 14 6.27 12.05 -1.52
N GLU A 15 6.90 13.16 -1.91
CA GLU A 15 8.28 13.50 -1.54
C GLU A 15 8.44 13.77 -0.03
N ARG A 16 7.33 14.01 0.68
CA ARG A 16 7.30 14.27 2.12
C ARG A 16 7.30 12.98 2.96
N GLY A 17 7.27 11.81 2.31
CA GLY A 17 7.30 10.52 2.98
C GLY A 17 5.93 10.04 3.48
N TYR A 18 4.84 10.49 2.86
CA TYR A 18 3.50 9.95 3.08
C TYR A 18 3.11 9.03 1.94
N GLU A 19 2.39 7.97 2.30
CA GLU A 19 1.69 7.11 1.35
C GLU A 19 0.20 7.40 1.42
N TYR A 20 -0.44 7.46 0.26
CA TYR A 20 -1.84 7.79 0.07
C TYR A 20 -2.57 6.67 -0.67
N ARG A 21 -3.86 6.58 -0.40
CA ARG A 21 -4.80 5.68 -1.07
C ARG A 21 -6.21 6.24 -0.90
N HIS A 22 -7.06 5.97 -1.87
CA HIS A 22 -8.50 6.21 -1.74
C HIS A 22 -9.27 4.89 -1.73
N VAL A 23 -10.39 4.88 -1.02
CA VAL A 23 -11.29 3.74 -0.90
C VAL A 23 -12.66 4.15 -1.40
N HIS A 24 -13.21 3.39 -2.34
CA HIS A 24 -14.57 3.57 -2.84
C HIS A 24 -15.52 2.69 -2.04
N LEU A 25 -16.42 3.34 -1.33
CA LEU A 25 -17.49 2.68 -0.59
C LEU A 25 -18.71 2.43 -1.50
N PRO A 26 -19.36 1.26 -1.38
CA PRO A 26 -20.68 1.03 -1.93
C PRO A 26 -21.67 2.09 -1.45
N LYS A 27 -22.58 2.52 -2.33
CA LYS A 27 -23.58 3.56 -2.03
C LYS A 27 -24.42 3.26 -0.78
N CYS A 28 -24.64 1.98 -0.46
CA CYS A 28 -25.37 1.56 0.73
C CYS A 28 -24.63 1.83 2.05
N LEU A 29 -23.29 1.95 2.04
CA LEU A 29 -22.49 2.18 3.24
C LEU A 29 -22.18 3.66 3.50
N VAL A 30 -22.40 4.52 2.51
CA VAL A 30 -22.10 5.97 2.59
C VAL A 30 -22.83 6.65 3.73
N HIS A 31 -24.01 6.17 4.10
CA HIS A 31 -24.80 6.77 5.19
C HIS A 31 -24.15 6.64 6.57
N PHE A 32 -23.18 5.73 6.73
CA PHE A 32 -22.43 5.58 7.98
C PHE A 32 -21.23 6.55 8.07
N VAL A 33 -20.90 7.24 6.98
CA VAL A 33 -19.77 8.15 6.91
C VAL A 33 -20.20 9.54 7.40
N PRO A 34 -19.52 10.12 8.42
CA PRO A 34 -19.74 11.50 8.82
C PRO A 34 -19.31 12.47 7.71
N LEU A 35 -20.12 13.51 7.45
CA LEU A 35 -19.85 14.51 6.42
C LEU A 35 -19.14 15.76 6.98
N ASP A 36 -19.24 15.98 8.28
CA ASP A 36 -18.77 17.16 9.01
C ASP A 36 -17.42 16.94 9.70
N ARG A 37 -17.00 15.68 9.85
CA ARG A 37 -15.77 15.31 10.57
C ARG A 37 -15.06 14.11 9.95
N LEU A 38 -13.77 13.99 10.28
CA LEU A 38 -12.97 12.82 9.93
C LEU A 38 -13.35 11.60 10.78
N MET A 39 -13.08 10.41 10.24
CA MET A 39 -13.33 9.13 10.91
C MET A 39 -12.07 8.66 11.62
N THR A 40 -12.25 8.14 12.83
CA THR A 40 -11.20 7.43 13.57
C THR A 40 -10.98 6.01 13.02
N GLU A 41 -9.87 5.37 13.40
CA GLU A 41 -9.58 3.98 13.00
C GLU A 41 -10.73 3.02 13.30
N ALA A 42 -11.28 3.09 14.51
CA ALA A 42 -12.38 2.21 14.91
C ALA A 42 -13.63 2.39 14.04
N GLU A 43 -13.96 3.62 13.66
CA GLU A 43 -15.16 3.94 12.89
C GLU A 43 -15.10 3.40 11.47
N TRP A 44 -14.02 3.68 10.75
CA TRP A 44 -13.90 3.17 9.38
C TRP A 44 -13.71 1.65 9.34
N ARG A 45 -13.13 1.03 10.37
CA ARG A 45 -13.11 -0.45 10.51
C ARG A 45 -14.49 -1.02 10.74
N SER A 46 -15.34 -0.34 11.51
CA SER A 46 -16.71 -0.78 11.76
C SER A 46 -17.58 -0.74 10.50
N ILE A 47 -17.27 0.12 9.53
CA ILE A 47 -17.94 0.16 8.21
C ILE A 47 -17.53 -1.04 7.33
N GLY A 48 -16.43 -1.73 7.68
CA GLY A 48 -15.89 -2.87 6.94
C GLY A 48 -14.68 -2.54 6.08
N ILE A 49 -14.12 -1.32 6.18
CA ILE A 49 -12.87 -0.98 5.51
C ILE A 49 -11.72 -1.74 6.20
N GLN A 50 -10.99 -2.54 5.42
CA GLN A 50 -9.89 -3.37 5.90
C GLN A 50 -8.59 -2.94 5.24
N GLN A 51 -7.64 -2.47 6.05
CA GLN A 51 -6.31 -2.09 5.60
C GLN A 51 -5.28 -2.31 6.70
N SER A 52 -4.00 -2.22 6.34
CA SER A 52 -2.90 -2.33 7.30
C SER A 52 -2.98 -1.25 8.39
N ARG A 53 -2.15 -1.35 9.42
CA ARG A 53 -2.08 -0.34 10.47
C ARG A 53 -1.52 1.00 9.96
N GLY A 54 -1.84 2.08 10.68
CA GLY A 54 -1.24 3.41 10.49
C GLY A 54 -1.87 4.28 9.41
N TRP A 55 -3.00 3.85 8.82
CA TRP A 55 -3.76 4.68 7.88
C TRP A 55 -4.74 5.59 8.62
N GLU A 56 -4.77 6.84 8.21
CA GLU A 56 -5.58 7.91 8.78
C GLU A 56 -6.47 8.52 7.69
N HIS A 57 -7.77 8.67 7.97
CA HIS A 57 -8.67 9.43 7.12
C HIS A 57 -8.32 10.92 7.28
N TYR A 58 -7.80 11.55 6.22
CA TYR A 58 -7.19 12.89 6.35
C TYR A 58 -7.96 14.02 5.70
N LEU A 59 -8.88 13.72 4.79
CA LEU A 59 -9.63 14.73 4.05
C LEU A 59 -11.02 14.21 3.66
N ILE A 60 -12.03 15.03 3.92
CA ILE A 60 -13.42 14.79 3.50
C ILE A 60 -13.58 15.31 2.07
N HIS A 61 -14.01 14.44 1.17
CA HIS A 61 -14.25 14.80 -0.22
C HIS A 61 -15.73 15.13 -0.44
N ASN A 62 -16.09 16.41 -0.29
CA ASN A 62 -17.50 16.87 -0.34
C ASN A 62 -18.29 16.48 -1.60
N PRO A 63 -17.71 16.52 -2.83
CA PRO A 63 -18.45 16.14 -4.03
C PRO A 63 -18.82 14.64 -4.09
N GLU A 64 -17.95 13.77 -3.57
CA GLU A 64 -18.10 12.31 -3.62
C GLU A 64 -17.83 11.69 -2.24
N PRO A 65 -18.82 11.69 -1.33
CA PRO A 65 -18.65 11.21 0.06
C PRO A 65 -18.41 9.70 0.16
N HIS A 66 -18.63 8.97 -0.94
CA HIS A 66 -18.33 7.55 -1.05
C HIS A 66 -16.84 7.28 -1.32
N ILE A 67 -16.04 8.31 -1.58
CA ILE A 67 -14.59 8.21 -1.72
C ILE A 67 -13.94 8.68 -0.42
N ILE A 68 -13.31 7.74 0.28
CA ILE A 68 -12.61 8.01 1.53
C ILE A 68 -11.11 8.09 1.29
N LEU A 69 -10.50 9.20 1.69
CA LEU A 69 -9.09 9.49 1.44
C LEU A 69 -8.24 9.14 2.66
N PHE A 70 -7.30 8.23 2.49
CA PHE A 70 -6.39 7.80 3.53
C PHE A 70 -4.96 8.24 3.25
N ARG A 71 -4.22 8.57 4.32
CA ARG A 71 -2.77 8.75 4.30
C ARG A 71 -2.13 7.96 5.43
N ARG A 72 -0.87 7.56 5.26
CA ARG A 72 -0.03 7.04 6.34
C ARG A 72 1.39 7.57 6.21
N LYS A 73 2.06 7.79 7.34
CA LYS A 73 3.48 8.14 7.35
C LYS A 73 4.32 6.91 7.05
N ILE A 74 5.24 7.01 6.10
CA ILE A 74 6.22 5.97 5.83
C ILE A 74 7.35 6.17 6.85
N ALA A 75 7.64 5.15 7.65
CA ALA A 75 8.86 5.17 8.46
C ALA A 75 10.05 5.24 7.49
N SER A 76 10.87 6.28 7.62
CA SER A 76 12.10 6.50 6.83
C SER A 76 13.00 5.27 6.76
N ASP A 77 12.89 4.37 7.74
CA ASP A 77 13.65 3.11 7.81
C ASP A 77 13.25 2.09 6.72
N SER A 78 12.13 2.33 6.02
CA SER A 78 11.59 1.43 4.98
C SER A 78 12.20 1.67 3.59
N ILE A 79 12.87 2.81 3.38
CA ILE A 79 13.40 3.22 2.06
C ILE A 79 14.46 2.23 1.54
N ASN A 80 15.09 1.43 2.42
CA ASN A 80 16.19 0.54 2.05
C ASN A 80 15.83 -0.93 1.71
N LYS A 81 14.55 -1.33 1.64
CA LYS A 81 14.21 -2.75 1.36
C LYS A 81 13.87 -3.07 -0.09
N GLN A 82 13.47 -2.09 -0.91
CA GLN A 82 13.12 -2.35 -2.32
C GLN A 82 14.37 -2.48 -3.22
N THR A 83 15.44 -1.73 -2.95
CA THR A 83 16.64 -1.63 -3.81
C THR A 83 17.54 -2.87 -3.79
N ILE A 84 17.29 -3.85 -2.91
CA ILE A 84 18.10 -5.08 -2.83
C ILE A 84 17.52 -6.23 -3.67
N LYS A 85 16.23 -6.19 -4.07
CA LYS A 85 15.63 -7.30 -4.84
C LYS A 85 15.95 -7.31 -6.35
N GLU A 86 16.39 -6.20 -6.94
CA GLU A 86 16.72 -6.15 -8.37
C GLU A 86 18.20 -6.42 -8.71
N LYS A 87 19.11 -6.47 -7.74
CA LYS A 87 20.55 -6.68 -8.00
C LYS A 87 21.03 -8.13 -8.00
N GLN A 88 20.15 -9.11 -7.76
CA GLN A 88 20.54 -10.53 -7.74
C GLN A 88 20.41 -11.27 -9.08
N THR A 89 19.77 -10.70 -10.10
CA THR A 89 19.54 -11.42 -11.38
C THR A 89 20.68 -11.28 -12.40
N VAL A 90 21.62 -10.34 -12.24
CA VAL A 90 22.63 -10.04 -13.28
C VAL A 90 24.04 -10.59 -13.00
N ARG A 91 24.30 -11.24 -11.85
CA ARG A 91 25.65 -11.74 -11.51
C ARG A 91 25.93 -13.23 -11.78
N ASN A 92 24.95 -14.03 -12.21
CA ASN A 92 25.17 -15.46 -12.46
C ASN A 92 25.39 -15.80 -13.95
N SER A 93 26.34 -15.14 -14.62
CA SER A 93 26.72 -15.54 -16.00
C SER A 93 28.21 -15.49 -16.33
N GLN A 94 29.08 -15.21 -15.36
CA GLN A 94 30.52 -15.34 -15.57
C GLN A 94 31.15 -15.92 -14.32
N ASN A 95 31.31 -17.25 -14.30
CA ASN A 95 32.46 -17.96 -13.70
C ASN A 95 32.25 -19.46 -13.87
N GLY A 96 32.86 -20.00 -14.93
CA GLY A 96 32.85 -21.42 -15.26
C GLY A 96 33.96 -21.75 -16.24
N LYS A 97 35.22 -21.45 -15.86
CA LYS A 97 36.42 -22.04 -16.45
C LYS A 97 37.46 -22.26 -15.36
N GLU A 98 38.12 -23.42 -15.43
CA GLU A 98 39.26 -23.90 -14.61
C GLU A 98 38.84 -24.36 -13.20
N ASN A 99 39.02 -25.61 -12.78
CA ASN A 99 40.25 -26.41 -12.83
C ASN A 99 39.91 -27.91 -12.63
N GLU A 100 40.26 -28.77 -13.59
CA GLU A 100 40.42 -30.21 -13.33
C GLU A 100 41.93 -30.49 -13.28
N LYS A 101 42.47 -30.47 -12.06
CA LYS A 101 43.88 -30.76 -11.78
C LYS A 101 43.99 -32.24 -11.39
N CYS A 102 44.90 -32.90 -12.09
CA CYS A 102 45.31 -34.29 -11.97
C CYS A 102 45.46 -34.77 -10.52
N ASP A 103 45.01 -36.00 -10.24
CA ASP A 103 45.68 -36.86 -9.26
C ASP A 103 45.96 -38.24 -9.87
N ARG A 104 47.25 -38.58 -9.79
CA ARG A 104 47.85 -39.89 -10.06
C ARG A 104 47.41 -40.87 -8.97
N ASN A 105 46.95 -42.06 -9.35
CA ASN A 105 47.61 -43.30 -8.95
C ASN A 105 47.21 -44.45 -9.89
#